data_AF-B5RK13-F1
#
_entry.id   AF-B5RK13-F1
#
_cell.length_a   1.000
_cell.length_b   1.000
_cell.length_c   1.000
_cell.angle_alpha   90.00
_cell.angle_beta   90.00
_cell.angle_gamma   90.00
#
_symmetry.space_group_name_H-M   'P 1'
#
loop_
_entity.id
_entity.type
_entity.pdbx_description
1 polymer ?
#
loop_
_entity_poly.entity_id
_entity_poly.type
_entity_poly.pdbx_seq_one_letter_code
_entity_poly.pdbx_strand_id
1 'polypeptide(L)'
;MLLRKNGDINEVGDFMNCKILSFSLLFGLPLMASGTSLIVCEPQDKNGNTDSGIWPVPYLLNNKICFDMRIDSGNTCAGNGRTANWFSRGVIVTVDNESKGRNDTFFRVIKPVISDKEIKYIVEASRDGSSWFQISHVSIDRLSGNAIDWLIKEHGGTSYQCHL
;
A
#
# COMPACT_ATOMS: atom_id res chain seq x y z
N MET A 1 -57.51 -60.63 44.12
CA MET A 1 -56.52 -61.66 43.70
C MET A 1 -55.47 -60.91 42.88
N LEU A 2 -54.34 -60.52 43.47
CA LEU A 2 -53.07 -61.27 43.45
C LEU A 2 -52.62 -61.53 41.98
N LEU A 3 -51.48 -61.02 41.49
CA LEU A 3 -50.20 -60.70 42.15
C LEU A 3 -49.46 -59.47 41.58
N ARG A 4 -48.55 -58.90 42.39
CA ARG A 4 -47.47 -58.01 41.92
C ARG A 4 -46.43 -58.77 41.10
N LYS A 5 -45.67 -58.06 40.26
CA LYS A 5 -44.25 -58.35 40.05
C LYS A 5 -43.45 -57.03 40.00
N ASN A 6 -42.42 -56.92 40.84
CA ASN A 6 -41.50 -55.77 40.87
C ASN A 6 -40.46 -55.88 39.73
N GLY A 7 -39.78 -54.80 39.38
CA GLY A 7 -38.81 -54.76 38.28
C GLY A 7 -38.16 -53.39 38.10
N ASP A 8 -36.95 -53.24 38.64
CA ASP A 8 -36.31 -51.96 38.94
C ASP A 8 -34.84 -52.03 38.44
N ILE A 9 -34.15 -50.99 37.97
CA ILE A 9 -34.34 -49.52 38.02
C ILE A 9 -33.56 -48.87 36.82
N ASN A 10 -33.71 -47.55 36.61
CA ASN A 10 -32.69 -46.56 36.15
C ASN A 10 -32.87 -45.79 34.82
N GLU A 11 -32.24 -44.60 34.84
CA GLU A 11 -31.88 -43.65 33.76
C GLU A 11 -32.95 -42.71 33.15
N VAL A 12 -33.25 -41.67 33.94
CA VAL A 12 -32.98 -40.24 33.63
C VAL A 12 -33.02 -39.78 32.16
N GLY A 13 -33.88 -38.81 31.85
CA GLY A 13 -33.91 -38.15 30.54
C GLY A 13 -34.85 -36.95 30.42
N ASP A 14 -34.88 -36.07 31.43
CA ASP A 14 -35.77 -34.89 31.46
C ASP A 14 -35.27 -33.82 30.47
N PHE A 15 -35.93 -33.66 29.30
CA PHE A 15 -35.56 -32.66 28.30
C PHE A 15 -36.46 -31.43 28.32
N MET A 16 -35.95 -30.39 28.96
CA MET A 16 -36.61 -29.12 29.24
C MET A 16 -36.82 -28.28 27.98
N ASN A 17 -38.07 -27.81 27.79
CA ASN A 17 -38.53 -27.14 26.57
C ASN A 17 -38.26 -25.62 26.62
N CYS A 18 -37.06 -25.19 26.21
CA CYS A 18 -36.64 -23.77 26.24
C CYS A 18 -36.73 -23.09 24.86
N LYS A 19 -37.52 -22.01 24.81
CA LYS A 19 -37.70 -21.14 23.62
C LYS A 19 -36.38 -20.52 23.16
N ILE A 20 -35.99 -20.74 21.90
CA ILE A 20 -34.84 -20.07 21.29
C ILE A 20 -35.29 -18.73 20.70
N LEU A 21 -34.86 -17.64 21.35
CA LEU A 21 -34.99 -16.27 20.86
C LEU A 21 -33.83 -15.99 19.88
N SER A 22 -34.13 -15.93 18.58
CA SER A 22 -33.13 -15.65 17.55
C SER A 22 -32.67 -14.19 17.59
N PHE A 23 -31.58 -13.92 18.32
CA PHE A 23 -30.89 -12.63 18.28
C PHE A 23 -30.03 -12.55 17.01
N SER A 24 -30.56 -11.91 15.95
CA SER A 24 -29.81 -11.63 14.73
C SER A 24 -28.72 -10.59 15.00
N LEU A 25 -27.51 -11.04 15.30
CA LEU A 25 -26.35 -10.17 15.51
C LEU A 25 -25.93 -9.56 14.16
N LEU A 26 -26.40 -8.33 13.89
CA LEU A 26 -25.86 -7.49 12.83
C LEU A 26 -24.44 -7.10 13.21
N PHE A 27 -23.46 -7.91 12.78
CA PHE A 27 -22.06 -7.52 12.78
C PHE A 27 -21.87 -6.32 11.85
N GLY A 28 -21.91 -5.12 12.43
CA GLY A 28 -21.47 -3.91 11.77
C GLY A 28 -20.00 -4.05 11.41
N LEU A 29 -19.70 -4.36 10.16
CA LEU A 29 -18.34 -4.31 9.65
C LEU A 29 -17.81 -2.88 9.87
N PRO A 30 -16.62 -2.69 10.45
CA PRO A 30 -16.02 -1.38 10.51
C PRO A 30 -15.86 -0.86 9.09
N LEU A 31 -16.56 0.23 8.78
CA LEU A 31 -16.43 0.92 7.52
C LEU A 31 -15.01 1.52 7.50
N MET A 32 -14.06 0.80 6.91
CA MET A 32 -12.69 1.27 6.77
C MET A 32 -12.72 2.57 5.97
N ALA A 33 -12.56 3.69 6.67
CA ALA A 33 -12.64 5.02 6.09
C ALA A 33 -11.48 5.18 5.10
N SER A 34 -11.76 4.92 3.83
CA SER A 34 -10.78 4.88 2.75
C SER A 34 -10.50 6.32 2.27
N GLY A 35 -9.87 7.09 3.16
CA GLY A 35 -9.42 8.45 2.86
C GLY A 35 -8.14 8.46 2.03
N THR A 36 -7.92 9.57 1.33
CA THR A 36 -6.61 9.91 0.78
C THR A 36 -5.68 10.29 1.94
N SER A 37 -4.51 9.66 2.06
CA SER A 37 -3.45 10.02 3.00
C SER A 37 -2.23 10.45 2.19
N LEU A 38 -1.82 11.71 2.34
CA LEU A 38 -0.67 12.27 1.61
C LEU A 38 0.61 11.84 2.34
N ILE A 39 1.58 11.30 1.62
CA ILE A 39 2.88 10.94 2.20
C ILE A 39 3.82 12.12 1.94
N VAL A 40 4.05 12.96 2.95
CA VAL A 40 4.97 14.11 2.88
C VAL A 40 6.31 13.67 3.44
N CYS A 41 7.38 13.76 2.65
CA CYS A 41 8.73 13.34 3.04
C CYS A 41 9.74 14.49 2.89
N GLU A 42 10.44 14.86 3.96
CA GLU A 42 11.54 15.84 3.95
C GLU A 42 12.89 15.14 4.03
N PRO A 43 13.95 15.62 3.34
CA PRO A 43 15.31 15.08 3.51
C PRO A 43 15.78 15.17 4.96
N GLN A 44 16.41 14.10 5.48
CA GLN A 44 17.00 14.11 6.82
C GLN A 44 18.28 14.97 6.87
N ASP A 45 19.09 14.96 5.80
CA ASP A 45 20.17 15.94 5.63
C ASP A 45 19.62 17.24 5.07
N LYS A 46 19.39 18.21 5.95
CA LYS A 46 18.90 19.56 5.61
C LYS A 46 19.97 20.47 5.01
N ASN A 47 21.23 20.02 4.93
CA ASN A 47 22.36 20.77 4.35
C ASN A 47 22.80 20.19 2.99
N GLY A 48 22.24 19.05 2.56
CA GLY A 48 22.52 18.44 1.26
C GLY A 48 21.82 19.15 0.10
N ASN A 49 22.36 18.98 -1.12
CA ASN A 49 21.71 19.38 -2.38
C ASN A 49 20.64 18.36 -2.83
N THR A 50 19.95 17.73 -1.89
CA THR A 50 18.96 16.67 -2.16
C THR A 50 17.61 17.30 -2.53
N ASP A 51 16.90 16.67 -3.48
CA ASP A 51 15.58 17.13 -3.91
C ASP A 51 14.60 17.12 -2.70
N SER A 52 13.67 18.07 -2.66
CA SER A 52 12.84 18.40 -1.48
C SER A 52 11.85 17.31 -1.02
N GLY A 53 11.89 16.13 -1.63
CA GLY A 53 11.04 14.98 -1.31
C GLY A 53 11.25 13.83 -2.29
N ILE A 54 10.64 12.69 -2.00
CA ILE A 54 10.63 11.51 -2.88
C ILE A 54 9.88 11.84 -4.18
N TRP A 55 10.45 11.46 -5.33
CA TRP A 55 9.86 11.73 -6.64
C TRP A 55 9.59 10.45 -7.46
N PRO A 56 8.40 10.29 -8.06
CA PRO A 56 7.22 11.17 -7.96
C PRO A 56 6.54 11.10 -6.58
N VAL A 57 5.84 12.18 -6.20
CA VAL A 57 5.30 12.34 -4.83
C VAL A 57 4.24 11.26 -4.54
N PRO A 58 4.44 10.41 -3.51
CA PRO A 58 3.54 9.31 -3.22
C PRO A 58 2.35 9.73 -2.33
N TYR A 59 1.21 9.04 -2.49
CA TYR A 59 0.07 9.12 -1.57
C TYR A 59 -0.68 7.79 -1.49
N LEU A 60 -1.37 7.56 -0.38
CA LEU A 60 -2.28 6.42 -0.21
C LEU A 60 -3.70 6.79 -0.62
N LEU A 61 -4.35 5.90 -1.37
CA LEU A 61 -5.78 5.97 -1.68
C LEU A 61 -6.35 4.55 -1.72
N ASN A 62 -7.33 4.25 -0.86
CA ASN A 62 -8.06 2.97 -0.85
C ASN A 62 -7.14 1.73 -0.84
N ASN A 63 -6.13 1.72 0.06
CA ASN A 63 -5.08 0.70 0.17
C ASN A 63 -4.25 0.48 -1.10
N LYS A 64 -4.09 1.54 -1.92
CA LYS A 64 -3.16 1.61 -3.05
C LYS A 64 -2.15 2.72 -2.81
N ILE A 65 -0.93 2.53 -3.32
CA ILE A 65 0.05 3.58 -3.49
C ILE A 65 -0.23 4.24 -4.83
N CYS A 66 -0.35 5.56 -4.82
CA CYS A 66 -0.60 6.40 -5.97
C CYS A 66 0.50 7.47 -6.03
N PHE A 67 0.63 8.10 -7.19
CA PHE A 67 1.63 9.15 -7.41
C PHE A 67 0.96 10.41 -7.93
N ASP A 68 1.28 11.54 -7.29
CA ASP A 68 0.82 12.86 -7.72
C ASP A 68 1.76 13.36 -8.82
N MET A 69 1.27 13.27 -10.05
CA MET A 69 1.96 13.72 -11.23
C MET A 69 1.00 13.89 -12.40
N ARG A 70 1.33 14.81 -13.30
CA ARG A 70 0.60 14.97 -14.56
C ARG A 70 0.81 13.75 -15.44
N ILE A 71 -0.29 13.08 -15.79
CA ILE A 71 -0.32 11.98 -16.76
C ILE A 71 -1.17 12.37 -17.97
N ASP A 72 -0.79 11.84 -19.13
CA ASP A 72 -1.55 11.94 -20.39
C ASP A 72 -2.41 10.69 -20.61
N SER A 73 -1.99 9.52 -20.10
CA SER A 73 -2.81 8.29 -20.07
C SER A 73 -2.32 7.27 -19.03
N GLY A 74 -3.14 6.24 -18.77
CA GLY A 74 -2.83 5.15 -17.85
C GLY A 74 -3.37 5.38 -16.43
N ASN A 75 -2.69 4.84 -15.42
CA ASN A 75 -3.10 4.90 -14.02
C ASN A 75 -1.85 4.94 -13.11
N THR A 76 -1.82 5.85 -12.13
CA THR A 76 -0.72 5.96 -11.15
C THR A 76 -0.93 5.10 -9.90
N CYS A 77 -2.13 4.57 -9.66
CA CYS A 77 -2.48 3.84 -8.43
C CYS A 77 -2.30 2.32 -8.53
N ALA A 78 -1.43 1.74 -7.69
CA ALA A 78 -1.21 0.30 -7.58
C ALA A 78 -1.50 -0.25 -6.17
N GLY A 79 -2.19 -1.39 -6.09
CA GLY A 79 -2.32 -2.17 -4.85
C GLY A 79 -1.24 -3.24 -4.75
N ASN A 80 -1.11 -3.88 -3.57
CA ASN A 80 -0.05 -4.85 -3.28
C ASN A 80 0.19 -5.89 -4.40
N GLY A 81 1.45 -6.04 -4.81
CA GLY A 81 1.87 -6.97 -5.84
C GLY A 81 1.35 -6.68 -7.27
N ARG A 82 0.66 -5.55 -7.49
CA ARG A 82 0.20 -5.13 -8.82
C ARG A 82 1.10 -4.03 -9.39
N THR A 83 1.28 -4.06 -10.71
CA THR A 83 1.91 -2.96 -11.43
C THR A 83 0.85 -1.96 -11.87
N ALA A 84 1.14 -0.66 -11.73
CA ALA A 84 0.41 0.39 -12.45
C ALA A 84 1.38 1.11 -13.39
N ASN A 85 0.91 1.44 -14.59
CA ASN A 85 1.72 2.08 -15.64
C ASN A 85 0.97 3.33 -16.11
N TRP A 86 1.72 4.38 -16.40
CA TRP A 86 1.20 5.63 -16.95
C TRP A 86 2.17 6.24 -17.94
N PHE A 87 1.66 7.16 -18.74
CA PHE A 87 2.41 7.89 -19.75
C PHE A 87 2.28 9.38 -19.49
N SER A 88 3.41 10.09 -19.54
CA SER A 88 3.48 11.54 -19.37
C SER A 88 4.32 12.15 -20.48
N ARG A 89 3.76 13.11 -21.20
CA ARG A 89 4.44 13.81 -22.30
C ARG A 89 5.40 14.86 -21.79
N GLY A 90 6.53 14.99 -22.47
CA GLY A 90 7.52 16.03 -22.23
C GLY A 90 7.94 16.13 -20.76
N VAL A 91 8.36 15.02 -20.17
CA VAL A 91 9.01 15.01 -18.85
C VAL A 91 10.50 15.19 -19.03
N ILE A 92 11.07 16.16 -18.30
CA ILE A 92 12.52 16.32 -18.20
C ILE A 92 13.00 15.27 -17.21
N VAL A 93 13.75 14.30 -17.69
CA VAL A 93 14.45 13.32 -16.84
C VAL A 93 15.92 13.65 -16.90
N THR A 94 16.51 13.95 -15.75
CA THR A 94 17.95 14.20 -15.60
C THR A 94 18.59 12.94 -15.06
N VAL A 95 19.63 12.45 -15.73
CA VAL A 95 20.45 11.30 -15.30
C VAL A 95 21.91 11.77 -15.32
N ASP A 96 22.65 11.54 -14.24
CA ASP A 96 24.04 11.96 -14.06
C ASP A 96 24.27 13.47 -14.31
N ASN A 97 23.38 14.31 -13.76
CA ASN A 97 23.27 15.77 -13.98
C ASN A 97 23.08 16.24 -15.43
N GLU A 98 23.04 15.34 -16.41
CA GLU A 98 22.65 15.67 -17.78
C GLU A 98 21.13 15.58 -17.96
N SER A 99 20.52 16.68 -18.40
CA SER A 99 19.14 16.66 -18.87
C SER A 99 19.05 15.76 -20.11
N LYS A 100 18.37 14.61 -20.01
CA LYS A 100 18.14 13.70 -21.15
C LYS A 100 16.95 14.16 -21.99
N GLY A 101 16.82 15.48 -22.14
CA GLY A 101 15.77 16.18 -22.88
C GLY A 101 14.40 16.17 -22.20
N ARG A 102 13.54 17.08 -22.66
CA ARG A 102 12.10 17.07 -22.39
C ARG A 102 11.45 16.03 -23.29
N ASN A 103 11.28 14.82 -22.79
CA ASN A 103 10.93 13.66 -23.60
C ASN A 103 9.69 12.95 -23.04
N ASP A 104 8.92 12.35 -23.95
CA ASP A 104 7.79 11.50 -23.60
C ASP A 104 8.29 10.28 -22.82
N THR A 105 7.55 9.90 -21.77
CA THR A 105 8.02 8.90 -20.81
C THR A 105 6.88 7.99 -20.38
N PHE A 106 7.12 6.69 -20.51
CA PHE A 106 6.34 5.68 -19.82
C PHE A 106 6.95 5.46 -18.44
N PHE A 107 6.11 5.46 -17.43
CA PHE A 107 6.48 5.15 -16.07
C PHE A 107 5.68 3.96 -15.57
N ARG A 108 6.23 3.24 -14.61
CA ARG A 108 5.47 2.25 -13.85
C ARG A 108 5.96 2.14 -12.43
N VAL A 109 5.04 1.81 -11.54
CA VAL A 109 5.35 1.32 -10.21
C VAL A 109 5.26 -0.21 -10.23
N ILE A 110 6.30 -0.88 -9.74
CA ILE A 110 6.33 -2.34 -9.61
C ILE A 110 6.52 -2.76 -8.15
N LYS A 111 6.10 -3.99 -7.86
CA LYS A 111 6.25 -4.66 -6.54
C LYS A 111 5.83 -3.79 -5.34
N PRO A 112 4.70 -3.05 -5.39
CA PRO A 112 4.26 -2.30 -4.22
C PRO A 112 3.91 -3.26 -3.08
N VAL A 113 4.33 -2.89 -1.87
CA VAL A 113 3.98 -3.53 -0.60
C VAL A 113 3.50 -2.42 0.32
N ILE A 114 2.28 -2.54 0.80
CA ILE A 114 1.61 -1.60 1.71
C ILE A 114 1.08 -2.44 2.86
N SER A 115 1.58 -2.16 4.05
CA SER A 115 1.22 -2.83 5.31
C SER A 115 1.14 -1.79 6.42
N ASP A 116 0.75 -2.17 7.63
CA ASP A 116 0.75 -1.24 8.78
C ASP A 116 2.16 -0.87 9.27
N LYS A 117 3.18 -1.62 8.84
CA LYS A 117 4.59 -1.41 9.23
C LYS A 117 5.38 -0.64 8.18
N GLU A 118 5.16 -0.94 6.90
CA GLU A 118 5.98 -0.43 5.81
C GLU A 118 5.20 -0.17 4.52
N ILE A 119 5.69 0.80 3.75
CA ILE A 119 5.39 1.01 2.33
C ILE A 119 6.68 0.82 1.55
N LYS A 120 6.70 -0.09 0.57
CA LYS A 120 7.81 -0.29 -0.36
C LYS A 120 7.32 -0.31 -1.79
N TYR A 121 8.10 0.24 -2.72
CA TYR A 121 7.83 0.17 -4.15
C TYR A 121 9.07 0.51 -4.97
N ILE A 122 9.07 0.14 -6.24
CA ILE A 122 10.10 0.52 -7.21
C ILE A 122 9.41 1.32 -8.31
N VAL A 123 9.96 2.46 -8.70
CA VAL A 123 9.52 3.22 -9.87
C VAL A 123 10.52 3.01 -11.00
N GLU A 124 10.01 2.65 -12.17
CA GLU A 124 10.79 2.48 -13.39
C GLU A 124 10.29 3.44 -14.48
N ALA A 125 11.21 3.88 -15.33
CA ALA A 125 10.92 4.70 -16.50
C ALA A 125 11.35 4.01 -17.80
N SER A 126 10.76 4.43 -18.91
CA SER A 126 11.03 3.94 -20.25
C SER A 126 10.71 5.03 -21.28
N ARG A 127 11.48 5.10 -22.37
CA ARG A 127 11.27 6.06 -23.48
C ARG A 127 10.54 5.45 -24.67
N ASP A 128 10.63 4.13 -24.82
CA ASP A 128 10.08 3.32 -25.91
C ASP A 128 8.88 2.45 -25.46
N GLY A 129 8.65 2.31 -24.15
CA GLY A 129 7.66 1.42 -23.54
C GLY A 129 8.14 -0.02 -23.37
N SER A 130 9.32 -0.37 -23.89
CA SER A 130 9.89 -1.73 -23.90
C SER A 130 11.16 -1.86 -23.06
N SER A 131 12.05 -0.86 -23.09
CA SER A 131 13.29 -0.81 -22.33
C SER A 131 13.07 -0.03 -21.05
N TRP A 132 13.04 -0.73 -19.92
CA TRP A 132 12.75 -0.18 -18.59
C TRP A 132 14.01 -0.07 -17.74
N PHE A 133 14.13 1.03 -17.00
CA PHE A 133 15.18 1.24 -16.02
C PHE A 133 14.58 1.76 -14.71
N GLN A 134 14.99 1.17 -13.59
CA GLN A 134 14.63 1.64 -12.24
C GLN A 134 15.18 3.04 -12.04
N ILE A 135 14.30 4.01 -11.76
CA ILE A 135 14.69 5.38 -11.40
C ILE A 135 14.75 5.61 -9.89
N SER A 136 13.96 4.85 -9.12
CA SER A 136 13.76 5.00 -7.68
C SER A 136 13.39 3.64 -7.06
N HIS A 137 13.82 3.40 -5.84
CA HIS A 137 13.36 2.28 -5.01
C HIS A 137 13.17 2.81 -3.60
N VAL A 138 11.93 2.79 -3.13
CA VAL A 138 11.53 3.44 -1.89
C VAL A 138 11.18 2.40 -0.84
N SER A 139 11.63 2.66 0.38
CA SER A 139 11.16 1.99 1.59
C SER A 139 10.85 3.04 2.66
N ILE A 140 9.60 3.07 3.13
CA ILE A 140 9.11 3.93 4.21
C ILE A 140 8.65 3.03 5.37
N ASP A 141 9.25 3.18 6.55
CA ASP A 141 8.75 2.64 7.80
C ASP A 141 7.60 3.54 8.31
N ARG A 142 6.40 2.98 8.42
CA ARG A 142 5.18 3.74 8.79
C ARG A 142 5.06 4.04 10.28
N LEU A 143 5.86 3.38 11.12
CA LEU A 143 5.79 3.53 12.58
C LEU A 143 6.69 4.67 13.06
N SER A 144 7.84 4.83 12.41
CA SER A 144 8.84 5.86 12.70
C SER A 144 8.87 6.99 11.68
N GLY A 145 8.27 6.80 10.50
CA GLY A 145 8.32 7.71 9.37
C GLY A 145 9.67 7.73 8.65
N ASN A 146 10.68 6.98 9.09
CA ASN A 146 11.97 6.90 8.40
C ASN A 146 11.78 6.30 7.01
N ALA A 147 12.37 6.92 6.00
CA ALA A 147 12.34 6.42 4.63
C ALA A 147 13.69 6.54 3.94
N ILE A 148 13.90 5.69 2.93
CA ILE A 148 15.05 5.75 2.03
C ILE A 148 14.56 5.62 0.60
N ASP A 149 15.06 6.46 -0.30
CA ASP A 149 14.93 6.30 -1.76
C ASP A 149 16.29 6.06 -2.41
N TRP A 150 16.46 4.89 -3.03
CA TRP A 150 17.63 4.60 -3.89
C TRP A 150 17.38 5.10 -5.31
N LEU A 151 17.42 6.43 -5.47
CA LEU A 151 17.52 7.11 -6.78
C LEU A 151 18.81 6.72 -7.50
N ILE A 152 18.78 6.55 -8.83
CA ILE A 152 19.98 6.19 -9.63
C ILE A 152 21.17 7.13 -9.35
N LYS A 153 20.89 8.41 -9.09
CA LYS A 153 21.90 9.46 -8.93
C LYS A 153 22.70 9.38 -7.63
N GLU A 154 22.24 8.63 -6.62
CA GLU A 154 22.79 8.74 -5.27
C GLU A 154 23.49 7.45 -4.81
N HIS A 155 24.81 7.55 -4.65
CA HIS A 155 25.65 6.51 -4.06
C HIS A 155 25.34 6.33 -2.56
N GLY A 156 24.24 5.61 -2.26
CA GLY A 156 23.81 5.28 -0.90
C GLY A 156 22.29 5.31 -0.69
N GLY A 157 21.58 6.05 -1.55
CA GLY A 157 20.17 6.40 -1.38
C GLY A 157 19.95 7.55 -0.40
N THR A 158 18.89 8.33 -0.64
CA THR A 158 18.54 9.52 0.13
C THR A 158 17.68 9.14 1.33
N SER A 159 18.07 9.54 2.55
CA SER A 159 17.23 9.36 3.74
C SER A 159 16.23 10.51 3.91
N TYR A 160 14.98 10.16 4.15
CA TYR A 160 13.88 11.11 4.40
C TYR A 160 13.18 10.81 5.73
N GLN A 161 12.57 11.85 6.31
CA GLN A 161 11.58 11.75 7.37
C GLN A 161 10.20 12.02 6.77
N CYS A 162 9.30 11.04 6.85
CA CYS A 162 7.97 11.08 6.27
C CYS A 162 6.85 11.18 7.33
N HIS A 163 5.75 11.80 6.91
CA HIS A 163 4.48 11.89 7.62
C HIS A 163 3.36 11.37 6.70
N LEU A 164 2.41 10.61 7.25
CA LEU A 164 1.34 9.88 6.54
C LEU A 164 -0.05 10.24 7.08
#